data_AF-A0A3B9VMM8-F1
#
_entry.id   AF-A0A3B9VMM8-F1
#
_cell.length_a   1.000
_cell.length_b   1.000
_cell.length_c   1.000
_cell.angle_alpha   90.00
_cell.angle_beta   90.00
_cell.angle_gamma   90.00
#
_symmetry.space_group_name_H-M   'P 1'
#
loop_
_entity.id
_entity.type
_entity.pdbx_description
1 polymer ?
#
loop_
_entity_poly.entity_id
_entity_poly.type
_entity_poly.pdbx_seq_one_letter_code
_entity_poly.pdbx_strand_id
1 'polypeptide(L)' 'IDAGLGVPSDAATVMEMGADCVLVNTAIAQAADPGLMGEAFKLGVEAGRKGYLAGRIPVAEQAAA' A
#
# COMPACT_ATOMS: atom_id res chain seq x y z
N ILE A 1 -4.53 -7.86 15.76
CA ILE A 1 -4.94 -6.56 15.19
C ILE A 1 -4.76 -6.70 13.69
N ASP A 2 -5.86 -6.93 12.99
CA ASP A 2 -5.90 -7.05 11.54
C ASP A 2 -5.97 -5.62 11.00
N ALA A 3 -5.00 -5.19 10.19
CA ALA A 3 -4.83 -3.77 9.85
C ALA A 3 -5.93 -3.20 8.94
N GLY A 4 -7.00 -3.96 8.67
CA GLY A 4 -8.11 -3.53 7.82
C GLY A 4 -7.74 -3.35 6.34
N LEU A 5 -6.54 -3.76 5.94
CA LEU A 5 -6.06 -3.66 4.56
C LEU A 5 -6.75 -4.74 3.73
N GLY A 6 -7.56 -4.30 2.77
CA GLY A 6 -8.30 -5.19 1.88
C GLY A 6 -7.57 -5.41 0.56
N VAL A 7 -6.80 -4.42 0.13
CA VAL A 7 -6.11 -4.44 -1.18
C VAL A 7 -4.67 -3.90 -1.08
N PRO A 8 -3.78 -4.28 -2.02
CA PRO A 8 -2.40 -3.80 -2.03
C PRO A 8 -2.23 -2.28 -2.08
N SER A 9 -3.19 -1.55 -2.67
CA SER A 9 -3.16 -0.07 -2.72
C SER A 9 -3.31 0.57 -1.34
N ASP A 10 -3.99 -0.09 -0.40
CA ASP A 10 -4.11 0.40 0.97
C ASP A 10 -2.72 0.36 1.64
N ALA A 11 -2.00 -0.75 1.45
CA ALA A 11 -0.63 -0.89 1.95
C ALA A 11 0.30 0.16 1.34
N ALA A 12 0.21 0.41 0.02
CA ALA A 12 0.98 1.47 -0.63
C ALA A 12 0.70 2.84 0.00
N THR A 13 -0.57 3.19 0.20
CA THR A 13 -0.99 4.46 0.81
C THR A 13 -0.40 4.63 2.22
N VAL A 14 -0.47 3.59 3.05
CA VAL A 14 0.09 3.61 4.42
C VAL A 14 1.61 3.82 4.39
N MET A 15 2.31 3.17 3.45
CA MET A 15 3.76 3.37 3.29
C MET A 15 4.10 4.78 2.79
N GLU A 16 3.29 5.37 1.90
CA GLU A 16 3.45 6.76 1.44
C GLU A 16 3.24 7.78 2.56
N MET A 17 2.44 7.45 3.57
CA MET A 17 2.25 8.28 4.77
C MET A 17 3.42 8.20 5.75
N GLY A 18 4.41 7.32 5.49
CA GLY A 18 5.62 7.19 6.30
C GLY A 18 5.59 6.06 7.32
N ALA A 19 4.70 5.07 7.18
CA ALA A 19 4.74 3.86 8.01
C ALA A 19 6.06 3.08 7.82
N ASP A 20 6.50 2.41 8.89
CA ASP A 20 7.68 1.54 8.86
C ASP A 20 7.39 0.17 8.25
N CYS A 21 6.20 -0.38 8.52
CA CYS A 21 5.78 -1.67 8.02
C CYS A 21 4.26 -1.79 7.92
N VAL A 22 3.83 -2.84 7.22
CA VAL A 22 2.43 -3.23 7.04
C VAL A 22 2.27 -4.68 7.49
N LEU A 23 1.25 -4.96 8.30
CA LEU A 23 0.85 -6.31 8.69
C LEU A 23 -0.49 -6.66 8.01
N VAL A 24 -0.50 -7.74 7.24
CA VAL A 24 -1.69 -8.22 6.52
C VAL A 24 -1.86 -9.73 6.73
N ASN A 25 -3.09 -10.18 7.01
CA ASN A 25 -3.42 -11.60 7.12
C ASN A 25 -4.66 -11.93 6.30
N THR A 26 -5.81 -11.35 6.67
CA THR A 26 -7.11 -11.72 6.08
C THR A 26 -7.17 -11.53 4.57
N ALA A 27 -6.64 -10.42 4.04
CA ALA A 27 -6.66 -10.17 2.60
C ALA A 27 -5.86 -11.20 1.78
N ILE A 28 -4.77 -11.75 2.33
CA ILE A 28 -4.00 -12.82 1.68
C ILE A 28 -4.70 -14.17 1.90
N ALA A 29 -5.10 -14.46 3.14
CA ALA A 29 -5.67 -15.75 3.51
C ALA A 29 -7.03 -16.05 2.87
N GLN A 30 -7.83 -15.01 2.59
CA GLN A 30 -9.15 -15.14 1.96
C GLN A 30 -9.14 -14.79 0.46
N ALA A 31 -7.97 -14.50 -0.15
CA ALA A 31 -7.88 -14.27 -1.58
C ALA A 31 -8.16 -15.55 -2.38
N ALA A 32 -8.72 -15.38 -3.58
CA ALA A 32 -8.90 -16.50 -4.53
C ALA A 32 -7.54 -17.11 -4.94
N ASP A 33 -6.51 -16.27 -5.06
CA ASP A 33 -5.11 -16.69 -5.24
C ASP A 33 -4.23 -15.99 -4.19
N PRO A 34 -3.92 -16.68 -3.07
CA PRO A 34 -3.08 -16.14 -2.00
C PRO A 34 -1.64 -15.84 -2.43
N GLY A 35 -1.10 -16.60 -3.38
CA GLY A 35 0.27 -16.42 -3.86
C GLY A 35 0.40 -15.13 -4.65
N LEU A 36 -0.51 -14.92 -5.60
CA LEU A 36 -0.60 -13.69 -6.37
C LEU A 36 -0.91 -12.48 -5.48
N MET A 37 -1.82 -12.63 -4.50
CA MET A 37 -2.15 -11.55 -3.56
C MET A 37 -0.95 -11.17 -2.69
N GLY A 38 -0.17 -12.14 -2.21
CA GLY A 38 1.06 -11.89 -1.45
C GLY A 38 2.10 -11.10 -2.26
N GLU A 39 2.30 -11.47 -3.53
CA GLU A 39 3.16 -10.73 -4.45
C GLU A 39 2.65 -9.30 -4.66
N ALA A 40 1.35 -9.13 -4.88
CA ALA A 40 0.74 -7.82 -5.06
C ALA A 40 0.94 -6.91 -3.83
N PHE A 41 0.73 -7.43 -2.62
CA PHE A 41 0.99 -6.69 -1.37
C PHE A 41 2.45 -6.31 -1.22
N LYS A 42 3.39 -7.21 -1.54
CA LYS A 42 4.83 -6.90 -1.54
C LYS A 42 5.14 -5.72 -2.46
N LEU A 43 4.63 -5.75 -3.70
CA LEU A 43 4.83 -4.66 -4.66
C LEU A 43 4.21 -3.36 -4.19
N GLY A 44 3.01 -3.39 -3.60
CA GLY A 44 2.36 -2.21 -3.02
C GLY A 44 3.19 -1.56 -1.91
N VAL A 45 3.71 -2.36 -0.98
CA VAL A 45 4.58 -1.87 0.11
C VAL A 45 5.87 -1.26 -0.44
N GLU A 46 6.54 -1.94 -1.38
CA GLU A 46 7.77 -1.44 -1.99
C GLU A 46 7.53 -0.14 -2.77
N ALA A 47 6.43 -0.07 -3.54
CA ALA A 47 6.05 1.11 -4.30
C ALA A 47 5.77 2.29 -3.38
N GLY A 48 4.95 2.10 -2.35
CA GLY A 48 4.61 3.17 -1.40
C GLY A 48 5.84 3.65 -0.61
N ARG A 49 6.73 2.75 -0.19
CA ARG A 49 7.97 3.14 0.50
C ARG A 49 8.90 3.94 -0.42
N LYS A 50 9.04 3.53 -1.68
CA LYS A 50 9.80 4.28 -2.68
C LYS A 50 9.16 5.66 -2.91
N GLY A 51 7.84 5.75 -2.98
CA GLY A 51 7.09 7.01 -3.11
C GLY A 51 7.34 7.97 -1.95
N TYR A 52 7.35 7.46 -0.71
CA TYR A 52 7.70 8.23 0.47
C TYR A 52 9.14 8.77 0.40
N LEU A 53 10.11 7.90 0.11
CA LEU A 53 11.53 8.27 0.05
C LEU A 53 11.87 9.20 -1.12
N ALA A 54 11.13 9.10 -2.23
CA ALA A 54 11.30 9.96 -3.39
C ALA A 54 10.79 11.39 -3.17
N GLY A 55 9.98 11.64 -2.12
CA GLY A 55 9.39 12.94 -1.85
C GLY A 55 8.26 13.26 -2.84
N ARG A 56 7.08 12.68 -2.61
CA ARG A 56 5.90 12.91 -3.46
C ARG A 56 5.56 14.40 -3.57
N ILE A 57 5.01 14.80 -4.72
CA ILE A 57 4.51 16.16 -4.93
C ILE A 57 3.38 16.49 -3.92
N PRO A 58 3.22 17.76 -3.52
CA PRO A 58 2.07 18.18 -2.73
C PRO A 58 0.77 17.88 -3.47
N VAL A 59 -0.27 17.47 -2.74
CA VAL A 59 -1.61 17.35 -3.29
C VAL A 59 -2.12 18.76 -3.57
N ALA A 60 -2.30 19.12 -4.85
CA ALA A 60 -2.92 20.38 -5.22
C ALA A 60 -4.45 20.25 -5.08
N GLU A 61 -5.09 21.18 -4.37
CA GLU A 61 -6.56 21.23 -4.22
C GLU A 61 -7.28 21.60 -5.54
N GLN A 62 -6.55 22.10 -6.53
CA GLN A 62 -7.08 22.51 -7.83
C GLN A 62 -6.30 21.81 -8.92
N ALA A 63 -7.01 21.14 -9.83
CA ALA A 63 -6.42 20.63 -11.05
C ALA A 63 -5.95 21.83 -11.89
N ALA A 64 -4.66 21.88 -12.24
CA ALA A 64 -4.16 22.87 -13.17
C ALA A 64 -4.90 22.69 -14.51
N ALA A 65 -5.61 23.74 -14.92
CA ALA A 65 -6.44 23.78 -16.13
C ALA A 65 -5.60 23.78 -17.42
#